data_AF-A0A2V6BZI8-F1
#
_entry.id   AF-A0A2V6BZI8-F1
#
_cell.length_a   1.000
_cell.length_b   1.000
_cell.length_c   1.000
_cell.angle_alpha   90.00
_cell.angle_beta   90.00
_cell.angle_gamma   90.00
#
_symmetry.space_group_name_H-M   'P 1'
#
loop_
_entity.id
_entity.type
_entity.pdbx_description
1 polymer ?
#
loop_
_entity_poly.entity_id
_entity_poly.type
_entity_poly.pdbx_seq_one_letter_code
_entity_poly.pdbx_strand_id
1 'polypeptide(L)'
;MHQAEIIVLLFAAVAVLAVVACKLRLPYPIVLVISGLALSFVPRLPEVKLNPDTVFYFILPALVYPAALFTSWRDFRRNLRTILLLAIGLVLTTMVAVAWIAHAVVPGLPWAAAFALGAIVSPPDAIAATAIIRRLGVPHRIQAILEGESLVNDATALVALQFAIGALVTGTFSPGYAAARFVWAAVAGIGFGLLVGVVMRWVQSHLDDPPIQITISLVTPFIAYLPAERLHASGVLATVAAGIFLGWHSPVMISARTRLQVYAFWETAMFLLNGFVFIVIGLQLPRILQTLNRESLTGAVVSAIIICAAVILVRFAWVIPAAYLPRLLSSKLRMRDPIPSWQNIAIVSWAGMRGVVSLAAAFALPLALSDGSSFPGRDYILFFAFSVIFTTLILQGLTLPLLIRKLGITHDGEADEEERRARLEANNAAIELIGKLRASGEFSSDTVDRLRAEYDERVEQLQLCAENPDDCRGEIATPQYQRLQREALRAERQTIIRLRNERVINDDALRRIQRDLDLAEARLTGD
;
A
#
# COMPACT_ATOMS: atom_id res chain seq x y z
N MET A 1 15.76 5.16 -28.67
CA MET A 1 15.65 5.87 -27.40
C MET A 1 16.51 5.15 -26.37
N HIS A 2 17.29 5.88 -25.58
CA HIS A 2 18.02 5.28 -24.46
C HIS A 2 17.00 4.84 -23.38
N GLN A 3 17.34 3.81 -22.58
CA GLN A 3 16.45 3.32 -21.51
C GLN A 3 16.00 4.43 -20.55
N ALA A 4 16.87 5.42 -20.29
CA ALA A 4 16.55 6.58 -19.47
C ALA A 4 15.42 7.45 -20.07
N GLU A 5 15.42 7.69 -21.38
CA GLU A 5 14.38 8.48 -22.06
C GLU A 5 13.01 7.80 -21.94
N ILE A 6 12.99 6.47 -22.03
CA ILE A 6 11.76 5.67 -21.90
C ILE A 6 11.20 5.79 -20.49
N ILE A 7 12.04 5.67 -19.46
CA ILE A 7 11.62 5.78 -18.07
C ILE A 7 11.05 7.17 -17.79
N VAL A 8 11.71 8.24 -18.26
CA VAL A 8 11.20 9.62 -18.11
C VAL A 8 9.85 9.77 -18.82
N LEU A 9 9.71 9.25 -20.04
CA LEU A 9 8.46 9.29 -20.79
C LEU A 9 7.34 8.50 -20.09
N LEU A 10 7.66 7.36 -19.46
CA LEU A 10 6.72 6.59 -18.65
C LEU A 10 6.27 7.36 -17.41
N PHE A 11 7.17 8.03 -16.68
CA PHE A 11 6.77 8.86 -15.53
C PHE A 11 5.91 10.05 -15.95
N ALA A 12 6.25 10.70 -17.08
CA ALA A 12 5.41 11.74 -17.65
C ALA A 12 4.02 11.20 -18.03
N ALA A 13 3.96 10.02 -18.65
CA ALA A 13 2.70 9.35 -18.98
C ALA A 13 1.89 9.01 -17.73
N VAL A 14 2.51 8.53 -16.64
CA VAL A 14 1.84 8.26 -15.37
C VAL A 14 1.16 9.51 -14.83
N ALA A 15 1.86 10.66 -14.83
CA ALA A 15 1.29 11.93 -14.37
C ALA A 15 0.08 12.37 -15.23
N VAL A 16 0.23 12.33 -16.56
CA VAL A 16 -0.85 12.71 -17.48
C VAL A 16 -2.06 11.77 -17.35
N LEU A 17 -1.83 10.47 -17.29
CA LEU A 17 -2.89 9.46 -17.18
C LEU A 17 -3.58 9.49 -15.81
N ALA A 18 -2.88 9.86 -14.74
CA ALA A 18 -3.49 10.10 -13.44
C ALA A 18 -4.47 11.29 -13.48
N VAL A 19 -4.13 12.37 -14.19
CA VAL A 19 -5.05 13.49 -14.43
C VAL A 19 -6.30 13.03 -15.20
N VAL A 20 -6.11 12.20 -16.23
CA VAL A 20 -7.22 11.60 -16.98
C VAL A 20 -8.09 10.72 -16.07
N ALA A 21 -7.48 9.89 -15.22
CA ALA A 21 -8.20 9.04 -14.27
C ALA A 21 -9.07 9.87 -13.30
N CYS A 22 -8.53 10.97 -12.77
CA CYS A 22 -9.28 11.91 -11.94
C CYS A 22 -10.48 12.50 -12.69
N LYS A 23 -10.32 12.92 -13.95
CA LYS A 23 -11.42 13.43 -14.77
C LYS A 23 -12.50 12.38 -15.05
N LEU A 24 -12.11 11.13 -15.31
CA LEU A 24 -13.02 10.01 -15.56
C LEU A 24 -13.63 9.42 -14.28
N ARG A 25 -13.19 9.88 -13.09
CA ARG A 25 -13.57 9.32 -11.78
C ARG A 25 -13.30 7.80 -11.69
N LEU A 26 -12.27 7.34 -12.39
CA LEU A 26 -11.82 5.95 -12.37
C LEU A 26 -10.59 5.81 -11.48
N PRO A 27 -10.39 4.66 -10.82
CA PRO A 27 -9.15 4.37 -10.11
C PRO A 27 -7.95 4.45 -11.06
N TYR A 28 -6.95 5.25 -10.70
CA TYR A 28 -5.77 5.45 -11.54
C TYR A 28 -5.01 4.16 -11.90
N PRO A 29 -4.89 3.11 -11.03
CA PRO A 29 -4.21 1.86 -11.40
C PRO A 29 -4.83 1.22 -12.64
N ILE A 30 -6.16 1.26 -12.76
CA ILE A 30 -6.91 0.66 -13.86
C ILE A 30 -6.66 1.42 -15.15
N VAL A 31 -6.71 2.75 -15.08
CA VAL A 31 -6.43 3.62 -16.23
C VAL A 31 -5.00 3.40 -16.73
N LEU A 32 -4.03 3.26 -15.83
CA LEU A 32 -2.63 3.00 -16.19
C LEU A 32 -2.44 1.64 -16.87
N VAL A 33 -3.04 0.56 -16.37
CA VAL A 33 -2.96 -0.76 -16.99
C VAL A 33 -3.62 -0.78 -18.38
N ILE A 34 -4.83 -0.23 -18.50
CA ILE A 34 -5.54 -0.14 -19.79
C ILE A 34 -4.77 0.73 -20.79
N SER A 35 -4.20 1.85 -20.33
CA SER A 35 -3.42 2.74 -21.19
C SER A 35 -2.09 2.10 -21.59
N GLY A 36 -1.41 1.40 -20.68
CA GLY A 36 -0.22 0.60 -21.01
C GLY A 36 -0.54 -0.46 -22.05
N LEU A 37 -1.69 -1.13 -21.93
CA LEU A 37 -2.17 -2.06 -22.95
C LEU A 37 -2.44 -1.36 -24.29
N ALA A 38 -3.15 -0.23 -24.30
CA ALA A 38 -3.40 0.52 -25.52
C ALA A 38 -2.10 0.99 -26.20
N LEU A 39 -1.14 1.48 -25.41
CA LEU A 39 0.19 1.87 -25.87
C LEU A 39 0.95 0.69 -26.45
N SER A 40 0.80 -0.51 -25.90
CA SER A 40 1.51 -1.71 -26.38
C SER A 40 1.19 -2.09 -27.84
N PHE A 41 0.06 -1.61 -28.40
CA PHE A 41 -0.31 -1.82 -29.80
C PHE A 41 0.27 -0.76 -30.75
N VAL A 42 0.86 0.31 -30.24
CA VAL A 42 1.43 1.38 -31.08
C VAL A 42 2.74 0.88 -31.70
N PRO A 43 2.84 0.81 -33.05
CA PRO A 43 4.05 0.36 -33.71
C PRO A 43 5.23 1.30 -33.38
N ARG A 44 6.43 0.73 -33.17
CA ARG A 44 7.71 1.44 -32.93
C ARG A 44 7.95 1.96 -31.50
N LEU A 45 7.10 1.67 -30.53
CA LEU A 45 7.47 1.89 -29.12
C LEU A 45 8.58 0.91 -28.71
N PRO A 46 9.62 1.39 -28.00
CA PRO A 46 10.70 0.53 -27.52
C PRO A 46 10.20 -0.45 -26.44
N GLU A 47 10.70 -1.68 -26.49
CA GLU A 47 10.31 -2.72 -25.54
C GLU A 47 10.79 -2.41 -24.12
N VAL A 48 9.85 -2.36 -23.17
CA VAL A 48 10.16 -2.25 -21.74
C VAL A 48 10.21 -3.65 -21.14
N LYS A 49 11.41 -4.19 -20.93
CA LYS A 49 11.61 -5.47 -20.25
C LYS A 49 11.75 -5.22 -18.75
N LEU A 50 10.83 -5.74 -17.95
CA LEU A 50 11.03 -5.83 -16.50
C LEU A 50 12.03 -6.94 -16.22
N ASN A 51 13.17 -6.58 -15.64
CA ASN A 51 14.07 -7.56 -15.05
C ASN A 51 13.50 -7.96 -13.66
N PRO A 52 13.25 -9.25 -13.39
CA PRO A 52 12.82 -9.73 -12.08
C PRO A 52 13.68 -9.21 -10.92
N ASP A 53 15.00 -9.15 -11.12
CA ASP A 53 15.94 -8.69 -10.10
C ASP A 53 15.71 -7.23 -9.73
N THR A 54 15.38 -6.39 -10.73
CA THR A 54 15.02 -4.99 -10.46
C THR A 54 13.73 -4.90 -9.66
N VAL A 55 12.75 -5.77 -9.92
CA VAL A 55 11.51 -5.75 -9.15
C VAL A 55 11.76 -6.20 -7.70
N PHE A 56 12.46 -7.31 -7.49
CA PHE A 56 12.69 -7.84 -6.14
C PHE A 56 13.67 -7.02 -5.31
N TYR A 57 14.75 -6.51 -5.92
CA TYR A 57 15.80 -5.80 -5.16
C TYR A 57 15.58 -4.30 -5.08
N PHE A 58 14.86 -3.69 -6.03
CA PHE A 58 14.62 -2.24 -6.04
C PHE A 58 13.17 -1.86 -5.75
N ILE A 59 12.21 -2.42 -6.48
CA ILE A 59 10.81 -1.98 -6.41
C ILE A 59 10.12 -2.51 -5.15
N LEU A 60 10.24 -3.81 -4.87
CA LEU A 60 9.54 -4.46 -3.76
C LEU A 60 9.92 -3.87 -2.38
N PRO A 61 11.20 -3.67 -2.02
CA PRO A 61 11.55 -3.08 -0.74
C PRO A 61 11.03 -1.63 -0.61
N ALA A 62 11.08 -0.87 -1.72
CA ALA A 62 10.60 0.51 -1.78
C ALA A 62 9.06 0.63 -1.73
N LEU A 63 8.32 -0.41 -2.06
CA LEU A 63 6.85 -0.47 -1.91
C LEU A 63 6.44 -0.94 -0.51
N VAL A 64 7.09 -1.98 -0.01
CA VAL A 64 6.73 -2.64 1.26
C VAL A 64 7.09 -1.78 2.47
N TYR A 65 8.24 -1.10 2.44
CA TYR A 65 8.69 -0.28 3.57
C TYR A 65 7.74 0.88 3.92
N PRO A 66 7.37 1.79 2.99
CA PRO A 66 6.42 2.85 3.33
C PRO A 66 5.04 2.31 3.73
N ALA A 67 4.58 1.21 3.11
CA ALA A 67 3.34 0.56 3.53
C ALA A 67 3.42 0.09 5.00
N ALA A 68 4.56 -0.49 5.41
CA ALA A 68 4.82 -0.88 6.79
C ALA A 68 5.03 0.32 7.73
N LEU A 69 5.73 1.36 7.28
CA LEU A 69 6.07 2.56 8.04
C LEU A 69 4.83 3.34 8.48
N PHE A 70 3.81 3.39 7.62
CA PHE A 70 2.56 4.10 7.88
C PHE A 70 1.45 3.20 8.44
N THR A 71 1.72 1.91 8.63
CA THR A 71 0.78 0.99 9.27
C THR A 71 0.70 1.25 10.78
N SER A 72 -0.51 1.35 11.31
CA SER A 72 -0.70 1.46 12.76
C SER A 72 -0.37 0.13 13.46
N TRP A 73 0.59 0.15 14.38
CA TRP A 73 0.98 -1.06 15.13
C TRP A 73 -0.17 -1.60 15.99
N ARG A 74 -0.98 -0.70 16.57
CA ARG A 74 -2.14 -1.06 17.39
C ARG A 74 -3.18 -1.83 16.58
N ASP A 75 -3.55 -1.36 15.39
CA ASP A 75 -4.58 -2.02 14.57
C ASP A 75 -4.05 -3.30 13.92
N PHE A 76 -2.78 -3.29 13.52
CA PHE A 76 -2.09 -4.51 13.07
C PHE A 76 -2.13 -5.59 14.16
N ARG A 77 -1.76 -5.26 15.41
CA ARG A 77 -1.81 -6.20 16.54
C ARG A 77 -3.23 -6.63 16.88
N ARG A 78 -4.21 -5.71 16.84
CA ARG A 78 -5.63 -6.01 17.10
C ARG A 78 -6.19 -7.00 16.08
N ASN A 79 -5.75 -6.93 14.82
CA ASN A 79 -6.24 -7.76 13.72
C ASN A 79 -5.25 -8.86 13.28
N LEU A 80 -4.18 -9.11 14.05
CA LEU A 80 -3.09 -10.02 13.69
C LEU A 80 -3.58 -11.41 13.26
N ARG A 81 -4.57 -11.95 13.96
CA ARG A 81 -5.18 -13.24 13.61
C ARG A 81 -5.77 -13.23 12.20
N THR A 82 -6.59 -12.23 11.88
CA THR A 82 -7.24 -12.11 10.57
C THR A 82 -6.18 -11.92 9.49
N ILE A 83 -5.19 -11.05 9.76
CA ILE A 83 -4.07 -10.81 8.86
C ILE A 83 -3.31 -12.11 8.58
N LEU A 84 -2.94 -12.89 9.60
CA LEU A 84 -2.21 -14.16 9.40
C LEU A 84 -3.04 -15.23 8.68
N LEU A 85 -4.35 -15.30 8.96
CA LEU A 85 -5.25 -16.22 8.25
C LEU A 85 -5.36 -15.88 6.76
N LEU A 86 -5.28 -14.61 6.37
CA LEU A 86 -5.27 -14.19 4.98
C LEU A 86 -3.86 -14.29 4.37
N ALA A 87 -2.85 -13.76 5.03
CA ALA A 87 -1.49 -13.70 4.49
C ALA A 87 -0.76 -15.06 4.41
N ILE A 88 -1.15 -16.03 5.25
CA ILE A 88 -0.55 -17.38 5.23
C ILE A 88 -1.60 -18.40 4.80
N GLY A 89 -2.73 -18.44 5.51
CA GLY A 89 -3.76 -19.46 5.28
C GLY A 89 -4.39 -19.39 3.90
N LEU A 90 -4.87 -18.20 3.49
CA LEU A 90 -5.48 -18.02 2.17
C LEU A 90 -4.44 -18.20 1.04
N VAL A 91 -3.22 -17.68 1.21
CA VAL A 91 -2.13 -17.82 0.23
C VAL A 91 -1.83 -19.28 -0.05
N LEU A 92 -1.57 -20.09 0.98
CA LEU A 92 -1.28 -21.52 0.82
C LEU A 92 -2.50 -22.28 0.26
N THR A 93 -3.71 -21.94 0.69
CA THR A 93 -4.94 -22.58 0.19
C THR A 93 -5.16 -22.27 -1.29
N THR A 94 -4.94 -21.01 -1.70
CA THR A 94 -5.05 -20.59 -3.11
C THR A 94 -3.96 -21.23 -3.95
N MET A 95 -2.73 -21.33 -3.43
CA MET A 95 -1.65 -22.03 -4.08
C MET A 95 -2.03 -23.49 -4.38
N VAL A 96 -2.50 -24.24 -3.38
CA VAL A 96 -2.88 -25.66 -3.54
C VAL A 96 -4.06 -25.80 -4.51
N ALA A 97 -5.10 -24.97 -4.36
CA ALA A 97 -6.29 -25.03 -5.22
C ALA A 97 -5.94 -24.73 -6.68
N VAL A 98 -5.16 -23.67 -6.94
CA VAL A 98 -4.72 -23.31 -8.28
C VAL A 98 -3.79 -24.37 -8.86
N ALA A 99 -2.87 -24.91 -8.06
CA ALA A 99 -1.97 -25.97 -8.51
C ALA A 99 -2.74 -27.21 -8.97
N TRP A 100 -3.73 -27.65 -8.20
CA TRP A 100 -4.58 -28.78 -8.57
C TRP A 100 -5.34 -28.50 -9.87
N ILE A 101 -5.99 -27.33 -9.97
CA ILE A 101 -6.77 -26.97 -11.16
C ILE A 101 -5.88 -26.83 -12.39
N ALA A 102 -4.72 -26.18 -12.27
CA ALA A 102 -3.78 -26.01 -13.36
C ALA A 102 -3.21 -27.35 -13.85
N HIS A 103 -2.87 -28.26 -12.93
CA HIS A 103 -2.41 -29.61 -13.28
C HIS A 103 -3.50 -30.41 -14.02
N ALA A 104 -4.76 -30.24 -13.64
CA ALA A 104 -5.88 -30.95 -14.27
C ALA A 104 -6.25 -30.38 -15.65
N VAL A 105 -6.18 -29.06 -15.82
CA VAL A 105 -6.65 -28.37 -17.02
C VAL A 105 -5.56 -28.24 -18.09
N VAL A 106 -4.28 -28.29 -17.70
CA VAL A 106 -3.13 -28.18 -18.62
C VAL A 106 -2.46 -29.55 -18.75
N PRO A 107 -2.67 -30.27 -19.86
CA PRO A 107 -2.09 -31.59 -20.06
C PRO A 107 -0.55 -31.55 -19.97
N GLY A 108 0.03 -32.42 -19.15
CA GLY A 108 1.48 -32.57 -19.03
C GLY A 108 2.19 -31.51 -18.18
N LEU A 109 1.47 -30.61 -17.49
CA LEU A 109 2.09 -29.66 -16.56
C LEU A 109 2.52 -30.39 -15.26
N PRO A 110 3.81 -30.41 -14.87
CA PRO A 110 4.23 -31.08 -13.64
C PRO A 110 3.66 -30.39 -12.39
N TRP A 111 3.44 -31.16 -11.31
CA TRP A 111 2.94 -30.62 -10.04
C TRP A 111 3.76 -29.44 -9.53
N ALA A 112 5.08 -29.51 -9.58
CA ALA A 112 5.94 -28.42 -9.10
C ALA A 112 5.76 -27.12 -9.91
N ALA A 113 5.56 -27.22 -11.23
CA ALA A 113 5.23 -26.08 -12.09
C ALA A 113 3.82 -25.52 -11.79
N ALA A 114 2.86 -26.39 -11.49
CA ALA A 114 1.51 -25.99 -11.07
C ALA A 114 1.50 -25.31 -9.69
N PHE A 115 2.30 -25.80 -8.73
CA PHE A 115 2.52 -25.14 -7.44
C PHE A 115 3.23 -23.79 -7.59
N ALA A 116 4.18 -23.67 -8.52
CA ALA A 116 4.81 -22.39 -8.83
C ALA A 116 3.78 -21.37 -9.34
N LEU A 117 2.92 -21.76 -10.29
CA LEU A 117 1.80 -20.93 -10.75
C LEU A 117 0.87 -20.53 -9.59
N GLY A 118 0.50 -21.49 -8.75
CA GLY A 118 -0.33 -21.25 -7.56
C GLY A 118 0.31 -20.24 -6.62
N ALA A 119 1.61 -20.36 -6.35
CA ALA A 119 2.35 -19.43 -5.49
C ALA A 119 2.38 -18.03 -6.11
N ILE A 120 2.63 -17.93 -7.43
CA ILE A 120 2.66 -16.66 -8.18
C ILE A 120 1.33 -15.90 -8.07
N VAL A 121 0.19 -16.56 -8.24
CA VAL A 121 -1.14 -15.87 -8.31
C VAL A 121 -1.86 -15.78 -6.96
N SER A 122 -1.31 -16.40 -5.92
CA SER A 122 -1.92 -16.43 -4.58
C SER A 122 -1.90 -15.11 -3.80
N PRO A 123 -0.81 -14.29 -3.79
CA PRO A 123 -0.79 -13.07 -2.99
C PRO A 123 -1.59 -11.95 -3.68
N PRO A 124 -2.60 -11.36 -3.02
CA PRO A 124 -3.22 -10.13 -3.49
C PRO A 124 -2.35 -8.90 -3.19
N ASP A 125 -2.44 -7.90 -4.04
CA ASP A 125 -1.89 -6.57 -3.88
C ASP A 125 -2.96 -5.63 -3.28
N ALA A 126 -2.76 -5.24 -2.02
CA ALA A 126 -3.68 -4.33 -1.36
C ALA A 126 -3.53 -2.87 -1.80
N ILE A 127 -2.45 -2.49 -2.49
CA ILE A 127 -2.23 -1.09 -2.88
C ILE A 127 -3.32 -0.65 -3.86
N ALA A 128 -3.64 -1.49 -4.85
CA ALA A 128 -4.74 -1.21 -5.77
C ALA A 128 -6.09 -1.11 -5.05
N ALA A 129 -6.34 -1.96 -4.05
CA ALA A 129 -7.60 -1.99 -3.31
C ALA A 129 -7.75 -0.80 -2.38
N THR A 130 -6.71 -0.50 -1.60
CA THR A 130 -6.67 0.60 -0.64
C THR A 130 -6.79 1.95 -1.35
N ALA A 131 -6.20 2.11 -2.54
CA ALA A 131 -6.38 3.32 -3.37
C ALA A 131 -7.85 3.60 -3.73
N ILE A 132 -8.67 2.55 -3.87
CA ILE A 132 -10.12 2.65 -4.12
C ILE A 132 -10.87 2.89 -2.81
N ILE A 133 -10.55 2.11 -1.78
CA ILE A 133 -11.22 2.05 -0.49
C ILE A 133 -11.07 3.37 0.29
N ARG A 134 -9.86 3.97 0.29
CA ARG A 134 -9.58 5.27 0.93
C ARG A 134 -10.46 6.39 0.38
N ARG A 135 -10.77 6.38 -0.93
CA ARG A 135 -11.62 7.40 -1.59
C ARG A 135 -13.12 7.25 -1.27
N LEU A 136 -13.55 6.10 -0.78
CA LEU A 136 -14.96 5.76 -0.58
C LEU A 136 -15.37 5.69 0.90
N GLY A 137 -14.48 6.11 1.81
CA GLY A 137 -14.79 6.24 3.24
C GLY A 137 -15.05 4.92 3.97
N VAL A 138 -14.55 3.80 3.45
CA VAL A 138 -14.72 2.48 4.06
C VAL A 138 -14.03 2.43 5.44
N PRO A 139 -14.60 1.70 6.44
CA PRO A 139 -14.05 1.61 7.79
C PRO A 139 -12.54 1.36 7.85
N HIS A 140 -11.85 2.10 8.72
CA HIS A 140 -10.39 2.02 8.92
C HIS A 140 -9.91 0.58 9.20
N ARG A 141 -10.71 -0.20 9.92
CA ARG A 141 -10.39 -1.60 10.22
C ARG A 141 -10.22 -2.45 8.96
N ILE A 142 -11.04 -2.24 7.92
CA ILE A 142 -10.93 -2.98 6.66
C ILE A 142 -9.64 -2.60 5.93
N GLN A 143 -9.31 -1.31 5.92
CA GLN A 143 -8.06 -0.81 5.35
C GLN A 143 -6.85 -1.48 6.04
N ALA A 144 -6.82 -1.46 7.38
CA ALA A 144 -5.76 -2.09 8.16
C ALA A 144 -5.63 -3.60 7.93
N ILE A 145 -6.75 -4.33 7.75
CA ILE A 145 -6.72 -5.77 7.44
C ILE A 145 -6.13 -6.02 6.05
N LEU A 146 -6.55 -5.26 5.02
CA LEU A 146 -6.07 -5.44 3.66
C LEU A 146 -4.60 -5.02 3.51
N GLU A 147 -4.21 -3.88 4.08
CA GLU A 147 -2.80 -3.45 4.13
C GLU A 147 -1.95 -4.50 4.84
N GLY A 148 -2.38 -4.95 6.04
CA GLY A 148 -1.68 -5.97 6.80
C GLY A 148 -1.56 -7.32 6.06
N GLU A 149 -2.59 -7.75 5.33
CA GLU A 149 -2.54 -8.93 4.47
C GLU A 149 -1.43 -8.79 3.43
N SER A 150 -1.37 -7.66 2.72
CA SER A 150 -0.40 -7.39 1.65
C SER A 150 1.04 -7.23 2.14
N LEU A 151 1.25 -6.84 3.39
CA LEU A 151 2.60 -6.77 3.96
C LEU A 151 3.22 -8.15 4.16
N VAL A 152 2.41 -9.16 4.51
CA VAL A 152 2.90 -10.48 4.93
C VAL A 152 2.75 -11.52 3.81
N ASN A 153 1.77 -11.38 2.92
CA ASN A 153 1.46 -12.38 1.90
C ASN A 153 2.58 -12.57 0.86
N ASP A 154 3.29 -11.50 0.49
CA ASP A 154 4.38 -11.53 -0.47
C ASP A 154 5.52 -12.40 0.05
N ALA A 155 5.81 -12.32 1.35
CA ALA A 155 6.78 -13.19 2.00
C ALA A 155 6.36 -14.66 1.90
N THR A 156 5.09 -14.96 2.19
CA THR A 156 4.57 -16.33 2.10
C THR A 156 4.65 -16.87 0.68
N ALA A 157 4.23 -16.07 -0.31
CA ALA A 157 4.17 -16.46 -1.70
C ALA A 157 5.56 -16.67 -2.31
N LEU A 158 6.52 -15.77 -2.03
CA LEU A 158 7.89 -15.90 -2.54
C LEU A 158 8.61 -17.10 -1.93
N VAL A 159 8.44 -17.36 -0.64
CA VAL A 159 9.01 -18.56 0.00
C VAL A 159 8.37 -19.84 -0.57
N ALA A 160 7.05 -19.85 -0.75
CA ALA A 160 6.35 -20.97 -1.38
C ALA A 160 6.81 -21.22 -2.83
N LEU A 161 7.04 -20.15 -3.61
CA LEU A 161 7.58 -20.22 -4.96
C LEU A 161 8.98 -20.82 -4.99
N GLN A 162 9.87 -20.40 -4.08
CA GLN A 162 11.23 -20.96 -3.98
C GLN A 162 11.19 -22.47 -3.72
N PHE A 163 10.26 -22.96 -2.88
CA PHE A 163 10.08 -24.40 -2.68
C PHE A 163 9.51 -25.12 -3.89
N ALA A 164 8.57 -24.50 -4.61
CA ALA A 164 8.01 -25.09 -5.82
C ALA A 164 9.09 -25.25 -6.91
N ILE A 165 9.93 -24.21 -7.11
CA ILE A 165 11.06 -24.26 -8.04
C ILE A 165 12.11 -25.27 -7.55
N GLY A 166 12.45 -25.26 -6.26
CA GLY A 166 13.39 -26.19 -5.66
C GLY A 166 12.97 -27.64 -5.86
N ALA A 167 11.70 -27.97 -5.60
CA ALA A 167 11.16 -29.32 -5.78
C ALA A 167 11.19 -29.78 -7.25
N LEU A 168 11.02 -28.85 -8.20
CA LEU A 168 11.15 -29.17 -9.62
C LEU A 168 12.60 -29.49 -9.99
N VAL A 169 13.56 -28.74 -9.44
CA VAL A 169 14.99 -28.89 -9.74
C VAL A 169 15.58 -30.13 -9.06
N THR A 170 15.20 -30.42 -7.81
CA THR A 170 15.76 -31.53 -7.03
C THR A 170 14.98 -32.83 -7.18
N GLY A 171 13.77 -32.79 -7.77
CA GLY A 171 12.85 -33.93 -7.86
C GLY A 171 12.34 -34.45 -6.51
N THR A 172 12.67 -33.77 -5.41
CA THR A 172 12.38 -34.21 -4.04
C THR A 172 11.69 -33.10 -3.27
N PHE A 173 10.58 -33.43 -2.61
CA PHE A 173 9.84 -32.50 -1.76
C PHE A 173 9.72 -33.07 -0.34
N SER A 174 10.19 -32.30 0.64
CA SER A 174 10.02 -32.59 2.06
C SER A 174 9.16 -31.51 2.71
N PRO A 175 7.88 -31.80 3.02
CA PRO A 175 6.99 -30.83 3.67
C PRO A 175 7.54 -30.33 5.01
N GLY A 176 8.18 -31.21 5.79
CA GLY A 176 8.76 -30.86 7.09
C GLY A 176 9.95 -29.91 6.96
N TYR A 177 10.83 -30.14 5.99
CA TYR A 177 11.93 -29.23 5.70
C TYR A 177 11.42 -27.88 5.21
N ALA A 178 10.41 -27.87 4.32
CA ALA A 178 9.80 -26.64 3.82
C ALA A 178 9.16 -25.82 4.96
N ALA A 179 8.41 -26.47 5.87
CA ALA A 179 7.83 -25.82 7.03
C ALA A 179 8.90 -25.25 7.98
N ALA A 180 9.95 -26.02 8.30
CA ALA A 180 11.03 -25.57 9.15
C ALA A 180 11.78 -24.37 8.55
N ARG A 181 12.07 -24.42 7.24
CA ARG A 181 12.71 -23.32 6.51
C ARG A 181 11.81 -22.10 6.38
N PHE A 182 10.51 -22.27 6.22
CA PHE A 182 9.53 -21.18 6.25
C PHE A 182 9.55 -20.46 7.60
N VAL A 183 9.49 -21.21 8.71
CA VAL A 183 9.56 -20.66 10.07
C VAL A 183 10.90 -19.96 10.30
N TRP A 184 12.01 -20.57 9.88
CA TRP A 184 13.32 -19.95 9.96
C TRP A 184 13.38 -18.63 9.18
N ALA A 185 12.95 -18.62 7.91
CA ALA A 185 12.97 -17.43 7.08
C ALA A 185 12.13 -16.30 7.68
N ALA A 186 10.98 -16.63 8.27
CA ALA A 186 10.12 -15.67 8.95
C ALA A 186 10.74 -15.12 10.23
N VAL A 187 11.19 -15.98 11.14
CA VAL A 187 11.76 -15.56 12.43
C VAL A 187 13.07 -14.81 12.23
N ALA A 188 13.97 -15.30 11.39
CA ALA A 188 15.23 -14.63 11.07
C ALA A 188 15.00 -13.29 10.36
N GLY A 189 14.02 -13.23 9.43
CA GLY A 189 13.65 -12.00 8.75
C GLY A 189 13.13 -10.94 9.73
N ILE A 190 12.17 -11.30 10.57
CA ILE A 190 11.63 -10.40 11.61
C ILE A 190 12.73 -9.96 12.58
N GLY A 191 13.56 -10.89 13.06
CA GLY A 191 14.66 -10.58 13.98
C GLY A 191 15.67 -9.61 13.38
N PHE A 192 16.09 -9.84 12.12
CA PHE A 192 16.99 -8.94 11.41
C PHE A 192 16.34 -7.58 11.12
N GLY A 193 15.07 -7.56 10.73
CA GLY A 193 14.31 -6.32 10.52
C GLY A 193 14.21 -5.47 11.78
N LEU A 194 13.96 -6.08 12.94
CA LEU A 194 13.95 -5.39 14.23
C LEU A 194 15.34 -4.84 14.59
N LEU A 195 16.41 -5.60 14.33
CA LEU A 195 17.78 -5.12 14.51
C LEU A 195 18.03 -3.87 13.67
N VAL A 196 17.68 -3.90 12.38
CA VAL A 196 17.79 -2.74 11.49
C VAL A 196 16.93 -1.58 11.99
N GLY A 197 15.70 -1.84 12.44
CA GLY A 197 14.82 -0.82 13.02
C GLY A 197 15.41 -0.13 14.25
N VAL A 198 16.04 -0.89 15.16
CA VAL A 198 16.72 -0.33 16.35
C VAL A 198 17.92 0.52 15.95
N VAL A 199 18.76 0.02 15.03
CA VAL A 199 19.92 0.77 14.53
C VAL A 199 19.47 2.06 13.84
N MET A 200 18.49 1.99 12.95
CA MET A 200 17.99 3.16 12.23
C MET A 200 17.28 4.16 13.16
N ARG A 201 16.60 3.69 14.21
CA ARG A 201 16.06 4.58 15.25
C ARG A 201 17.19 5.38 15.93
N TRP A 202 18.27 4.70 16.30
CA TRP A 202 19.45 5.36 16.89
C TRP A 202 20.07 6.36 15.90
N VAL A 203 20.26 5.99 14.64
CA VAL A 203 20.81 6.92 13.62
C VAL A 203 19.90 8.14 13.47
N GLN A 204 18.60 7.94 13.27
CA GLN A 204 17.62 9.01 13.05
C GLN A 204 17.51 9.98 14.24
N SER A 205 17.65 9.49 15.48
CA SER A 205 17.56 10.34 16.68
C SER A 205 18.77 11.25 16.89
N HIS A 206 19.87 11.06 16.16
CA HIS A 206 21.07 11.91 16.20
C HIS A 206 21.11 12.92 15.03
N LEU A 207 20.04 13.01 14.26
CA LEU A 207 19.96 13.85 13.07
C LEU A 207 18.85 14.89 13.25
N ASP A 208 19.13 16.13 12.86
CA ASP A 208 18.15 17.22 12.89
C ASP A 208 17.88 17.82 11.50
N ASP A 209 18.52 17.28 10.46
CA ASP A 209 18.38 17.74 9.08
C ASP A 209 17.38 16.87 8.28
N PRO A 210 16.26 17.44 7.79
CA PRO A 210 15.24 16.66 7.08
C PRO A 210 15.73 15.95 5.80
N PRO A 211 16.47 16.60 4.87
CA PRO A 211 17.05 15.92 3.71
C PRO A 211 17.87 14.65 4.06
N ILE A 212 18.71 14.72 5.09
CA ILE A 212 19.52 13.57 5.51
C ILE A 212 18.62 12.44 6.07
N GLN A 213 17.66 12.79 6.93
CA GLN A 213 16.71 11.83 7.51
C GLN A 213 15.84 11.14 6.45
N ILE A 214 15.41 11.88 5.42
CA ILE A 214 14.66 11.32 4.26
C ILE A 214 15.56 10.36 3.48
N THR A 215 16.82 10.72 3.24
CA THR A 215 17.78 9.87 2.54
C THR A 215 18.00 8.54 3.29
N ILE A 216 18.12 8.60 4.61
CA ILE A 216 18.25 7.39 5.44
C ILE A 216 16.98 6.56 5.40
N SER A 217 15.81 7.21 5.46
CA SER A 217 14.52 6.53 5.29
C SER A 217 14.44 5.81 3.95
N LEU A 218 14.90 6.43 2.85
CA LEU A 218 14.95 5.84 1.51
C LEU A 218 15.89 4.62 1.43
N VAL A 219 17.03 4.65 2.12
CA VAL A 219 18.03 3.55 2.08
C VAL A 219 17.67 2.39 3.02
N THR A 220 16.94 2.68 4.11
CA THR A 220 16.50 1.69 5.12
C THR A 220 15.88 0.40 4.55
N PRO A 221 14.91 0.44 3.60
CA PRO A 221 14.35 -0.77 3.00
C PRO A 221 15.42 -1.70 2.41
N PHE A 222 16.43 -1.14 1.74
CA PHE A 222 17.47 -1.93 1.09
C PHE A 222 18.43 -2.56 2.10
N ILE A 223 18.73 -1.83 3.20
CA ILE A 223 19.53 -2.35 4.32
C ILE A 223 18.80 -3.48 5.05
N ALA A 224 17.47 -3.41 5.15
CA ALA A 224 16.67 -4.48 5.74
C ALA A 224 16.53 -5.69 4.79
N TYR A 225 16.25 -5.44 3.51
CA TYR A 225 15.90 -6.48 2.55
C TYR A 225 17.10 -7.26 2.03
N LEU A 226 18.13 -6.58 1.50
CA LEU A 226 19.20 -7.23 0.74
C LEU A 226 20.06 -8.18 1.58
N PRO A 227 20.51 -7.80 2.80
CA PRO A 227 21.27 -8.71 3.64
C PRO A 227 20.41 -9.88 4.15
N ALA A 228 19.13 -9.65 4.44
CA ALA A 228 18.22 -10.72 4.87
C ALA A 228 18.07 -11.81 3.80
N GLU A 229 17.85 -11.43 2.54
CA GLU A 229 17.80 -12.39 1.42
C GLU A 229 19.12 -13.18 1.27
N ARG A 230 20.27 -12.53 1.46
CA ARG A 230 21.59 -13.21 1.43
C ARG A 230 21.78 -14.20 2.58
N LEU A 231 21.15 -13.95 3.73
CA LEU A 231 21.14 -14.86 4.88
C LEU A 231 20.05 -15.95 4.76
N HIS A 232 19.37 -16.03 3.61
CA HIS A 232 18.19 -16.87 3.40
C HIS A 232 17.07 -16.64 4.42
N ALA A 233 16.99 -15.41 4.94
CA ALA A 233 15.87 -14.90 5.70
C ALA A 233 14.90 -14.17 4.75
N SER A 234 13.65 -13.97 5.16
CA SER A 234 12.68 -13.24 4.33
C SER A 234 13.00 -11.75 4.34
N GLY A 235 13.47 -11.21 3.21
CA GLY A 235 13.73 -9.78 3.04
C GLY A 235 12.47 -8.93 3.15
N VAL A 236 11.34 -9.45 2.67
CA VAL A 236 10.02 -8.81 2.83
C VAL A 236 9.69 -8.63 4.31
N LEU A 237 9.74 -9.71 5.12
CA LEU A 237 9.43 -9.62 6.55
C LEU A 237 10.44 -8.78 7.33
N ALA A 238 11.71 -8.78 6.94
CA ALA A 238 12.72 -7.88 7.51
C ALA A 238 12.35 -6.41 7.27
N THR A 239 11.94 -6.08 6.05
CA THR A 239 11.52 -4.72 5.67
C THR A 239 10.24 -4.30 6.40
N VAL A 240 9.26 -5.20 6.51
CA VAL A 240 8.01 -4.95 7.25
C VAL A 240 8.28 -4.74 8.73
N ALA A 241 9.10 -5.58 9.36
CA ALA A 241 9.43 -5.46 10.77
C ALA A 241 10.18 -4.15 11.07
N ALA A 242 11.14 -3.77 10.21
CA ALA A 242 11.84 -2.50 10.32
C ALA A 242 10.88 -1.31 10.15
N GLY A 243 10.02 -1.35 9.12
CA GLY A 243 9.05 -0.30 8.83
C GLY A 243 8.05 -0.08 9.97
N ILE A 244 7.40 -1.15 10.44
CA ILE A 244 6.44 -1.06 11.57
C ILE A 244 7.14 -0.55 12.84
N PHE A 245 8.35 -1.04 13.14
CA PHE A 245 9.10 -0.60 14.32
C PHE A 245 9.44 0.89 14.29
N LEU A 246 9.94 1.37 13.15
CA LEU A 246 10.28 2.78 12.94
C LEU A 246 9.03 3.66 12.90
N GLY A 247 7.96 3.21 12.25
CA GLY A 247 6.68 3.90 12.19
C GLY A 247 6.09 4.15 13.58
N TRP A 248 6.13 3.12 14.43
CA TRP A 248 5.65 3.22 15.81
C TRP A 248 6.48 4.20 16.67
N HIS A 249 7.79 4.30 16.44
CA HIS A 249 8.66 5.20 17.21
C HIS A 249 8.79 6.61 16.61
N SER A 250 8.42 6.80 15.34
CA SER A 250 8.53 8.05 14.57
C SER A 250 8.10 9.32 15.33
N PRO A 251 6.97 9.35 16.07
CA PRO A 251 6.52 10.56 16.77
C PRO A 251 7.50 11.11 17.81
N VAL A 252 8.33 10.24 18.40
CA VAL A 252 9.27 10.60 19.48
C VAL A 252 10.66 10.95 18.94
N MET A 253 11.01 10.48 17.74
CA MET A 253 12.37 10.55 17.20
C MET A 253 12.56 11.59 16.09
N ILE A 254 11.50 12.00 15.40
CA ILE A 254 11.60 12.89 14.23
C ILE A 254 10.82 14.18 14.49
N SER A 255 11.41 15.32 14.16
CA SER A 255 10.78 16.64 14.27
C SER A 255 9.49 16.75 13.44
N ALA A 256 8.54 17.61 13.83
CA ALA A 256 7.29 17.79 13.08
C ALA A 256 7.53 18.18 11.61
N ARG A 257 8.52 19.04 11.35
CA ARG A 257 8.91 19.45 10.00
C ARG A 257 9.40 18.26 9.18
N THR A 258 10.28 17.43 9.72
CA THR A 258 10.78 16.27 8.97
C THR A 258 9.68 15.24 8.74
N ARG A 259 8.79 15.00 9.72
CA ARG A 259 7.66 14.07 9.54
C ARG A 259 6.84 14.45 8.31
N LEU A 260 6.40 15.71 8.20
CA LEU A 260 5.63 16.19 7.05
C LEU A 260 6.36 15.95 5.72
N GLN A 261 7.68 16.20 5.66
CA GLN A 261 8.46 15.98 4.45
C GLN A 261 8.66 14.50 4.12
N VAL A 262 8.83 13.64 5.12
CA VAL A 262 8.93 12.18 4.93
C VAL A 262 7.62 11.61 4.40
N TYR A 263 6.46 12.05 4.94
CA TYR A 263 5.14 11.66 4.44
C TYR A 263 4.98 12.07 2.98
N ALA A 264 5.19 13.35 2.65
CA ALA A 264 5.05 13.87 1.29
C ALA A 264 6.01 13.18 0.29
N PHE A 265 7.24 12.90 0.71
CA PHE A 265 8.22 12.17 -0.10
C PHE A 265 7.74 10.77 -0.43
N TRP A 266 7.35 9.99 0.58
CA TRP A 266 6.92 8.61 0.36
C TRP A 266 5.59 8.51 -0.38
N GLU A 267 4.66 9.45 -0.19
CA GLU A 267 3.44 9.52 -0.97
C GLU A 267 3.75 9.70 -2.46
N THR A 268 4.63 10.66 -2.79
CA THR A 268 5.07 10.91 -4.17
C THR A 268 5.82 9.71 -4.74
N ALA A 269 6.74 9.12 -3.96
CA ALA A 269 7.50 7.95 -4.39
C ALA A 269 6.60 6.75 -4.65
N MET A 270 5.62 6.47 -3.77
CA MET A 270 4.64 5.41 -3.96
C MET A 270 3.75 5.65 -5.17
N PHE A 271 3.30 6.88 -5.39
CA PHE A 271 2.54 7.23 -6.59
C PHE A 271 3.33 6.93 -7.88
N LEU A 272 4.59 7.34 -7.94
CA LEU A 272 5.46 7.11 -9.09
C LEU A 272 5.79 5.63 -9.28
N LEU A 273 6.18 4.92 -8.22
CA LEU A 273 6.53 3.50 -8.28
C LEU A 273 5.33 2.65 -8.69
N ASN A 274 4.19 2.82 -8.03
CA ASN A 274 2.97 2.09 -8.40
C ASN A 274 2.53 2.44 -9.82
N GLY A 275 2.57 3.73 -10.18
CA GLY A 275 2.19 4.16 -11.51
C GLY A 275 3.07 3.55 -12.59
N PHE A 276 4.39 3.56 -12.37
CA PHE A 276 5.36 2.90 -13.23
C PHE A 276 5.08 1.40 -13.36
N VAL A 277 4.78 0.70 -12.27
CA VAL A 277 4.53 -0.72 -12.41
C VAL A 277 3.21 -1.01 -13.12
N PHE A 278 2.12 -0.32 -12.80
CA PHE A 278 0.84 -0.54 -13.44
C PHE A 278 0.88 -0.29 -14.95
N ILE A 279 1.56 0.77 -15.41
CA ILE A 279 1.71 1.01 -16.85
C ILE A 279 2.56 -0.08 -17.51
N VAL A 280 3.62 -0.55 -16.85
CA VAL A 280 4.49 -1.60 -17.39
C VAL A 280 3.79 -2.97 -17.41
N ILE A 281 2.95 -3.30 -16.43
CA ILE A 281 2.07 -4.49 -16.49
C ILE A 281 1.24 -4.43 -17.78
N GLY A 282 0.59 -3.30 -18.06
CA GLY A 282 -0.22 -3.13 -19.28
C GLY A 282 0.59 -3.33 -20.56
N LEU A 283 1.82 -2.80 -20.61
CA LEU A 283 2.71 -2.89 -21.77
C LEU A 283 3.14 -4.32 -22.13
N GLN A 284 3.05 -5.26 -21.20
CA GLN A 284 3.59 -6.62 -21.41
C GLN A 284 2.61 -7.61 -22.03
N LEU A 285 1.32 -7.29 -22.12
CA LEU A 285 0.30 -8.24 -22.61
C LEU A 285 0.60 -8.80 -24.02
N PRO A 286 0.95 -7.99 -25.05
CA PRO A 286 1.14 -8.52 -26.40
C PRO A 286 2.26 -9.55 -26.48
N ARG A 287 3.32 -9.36 -25.70
CA ARG A 287 4.48 -10.28 -25.69
C ARG A 287 4.07 -11.65 -25.17
N ILE A 288 3.26 -11.69 -24.12
CA ILE A 288 2.76 -12.94 -23.54
C ILE A 288 1.84 -13.65 -24.53
N LEU A 289 0.98 -12.91 -25.25
CA LEU A 289 0.12 -13.46 -26.29
C LEU A 289 0.89 -14.00 -27.51
N GLN A 290 1.99 -13.33 -27.90
CA GLN A 290 2.83 -13.76 -29.02
C GLN A 290 3.62 -15.04 -28.73
N THR A 291 3.82 -15.37 -27.45
CA THR A 291 4.60 -16.56 -27.03
C THR A 291 3.74 -17.84 -27.06
N LEU A 292 2.42 -17.73 -27.13
CA LEU A 292 1.52 -18.88 -27.24
C LEU A 292 1.37 -19.37 -28.68
N ASN A 293 1.48 -20.69 -28.88
CA ASN A 293 1.17 -21.33 -30.16
C ASN A 293 -0.31 -21.09 -30.54
N ARG A 294 -0.53 -20.56 -31.75
CA ARG A 294 -1.86 -20.14 -32.24
C ARG A 294 -2.91 -21.26 -32.25
N GLU A 295 -2.49 -22.52 -32.38
CA GLU A 295 -3.40 -23.68 -32.45
C GLU A 295 -4.06 -24.04 -31.10
N SER A 296 -3.54 -23.56 -29.96
CA SER A 296 -4.06 -23.89 -28.61
C SER A 296 -4.72 -22.71 -27.88
N LEU A 297 -4.85 -21.54 -28.55
CA LEU A 297 -5.31 -20.30 -27.90
C LEU A 297 -6.67 -20.44 -27.21
N THR A 298 -7.64 -21.12 -27.83
CA THR A 298 -8.97 -21.32 -27.23
C THR A 298 -8.90 -22.13 -25.94
N GLY A 299 -8.13 -23.22 -25.92
CA GLY A 299 -7.93 -24.04 -24.72
C GLY A 299 -7.20 -23.27 -23.62
N ALA A 300 -6.16 -22.51 -23.97
CA ALA A 300 -5.45 -21.65 -23.03
C ALA A 300 -6.37 -20.58 -22.43
N VAL A 301 -7.20 -19.90 -23.22
CA VAL A 301 -8.13 -18.87 -22.74
C VAL A 301 -9.16 -19.47 -21.79
N VAL A 302 -9.76 -20.63 -22.12
CA VAL A 302 -10.70 -21.31 -21.21
C VAL A 302 -10.01 -21.69 -19.90
N SER A 303 -8.79 -22.22 -19.98
CA SER A 303 -7.98 -22.55 -18.81
C SER A 303 -7.70 -21.32 -17.93
N ALA A 304 -7.37 -20.18 -18.56
CA ALA A 304 -7.15 -18.92 -17.88
C ALA A 304 -8.42 -18.44 -17.16
N ILE A 305 -9.60 -18.55 -17.79
CA ILE A 305 -10.89 -18.20 -17.17
C ILE A 305 -11.15 -19.07 -15.95
N ILE A 306 -10.93 -20.39 -16.06
CA ILE A 306 -11.11 -21.33 -14.95
C ILE A 306 -10.17 -20.97 -13.78
N ILE A 307 -8.89 -20.70 -14.06
CA ILE A 307 -7.92 -20.31 -13.04
C ILE A 307 -8.31 -18.96 -12.39
N CYS A 308 -8.73 -17.97 -13.18
CA CYS A 308 -9.22 -16.68 -12.66
C CYS A 308 -10.43 -16.87 -11.74
N ALA A 309 -11.40 -17.68 -12.16
CA ALA A 309 -12.58 -17.99 -11.36
C ALA A 309 -12.17 -18.70 -10.06
N ALA A 310 -11.28 -19.69 -10.12
CA ALA A 310 -10.78 -20.40 -8.94
C ALA A 310 -10.13 -19.44 -7.93
N VAL A 311 -9.26 -18.56 -8.41
CA VAL A 311 -8.53 -17.57 -7.61
C VAL A 311 -9.48 -16.58 -6.91
N ILE A 312 -10.62 -16.24 -7.53
CA ILE A 312 -11.66 -15.40 -6.92
C ILE A 312 -12.51 -16.20 -5.93
N LEU A 313 -13.00 -17.37 -6.35
CA LEU A 313 -13.90 -18.20 -5.55
C LEU A 313 -13.23 -18.75 -4.29
N VAL A 314 -11.96 -19.16 -4.35
CA VAL A 314 -11.19 -19.60 -3.18
C VAL A 314 -11.10 -18.49 -2.13
N ARG A 315 -10.95 -17.23 -2.55
CA ARG A 315 -10.96 -16.10 -1.62
C ARG A 315 -12.29 -15.98 -0.88
N PHE A 316 -13.42 -16.04 -1.58
CA PHE A 316 -14.74 -16.07 -0.94
C PHE A 316 -14.92 -17.27 0.00
N ALA A 317 -14.57 -18.46 -0.50
CA ALA A 317 -14.69 -19.71 0.23
C ALA A 317 -13.82 -19.72 1.49
N TRP A 318 -12.73 -18.95 1.54
CA TRP A 318 -11.89 -18.81 2.72
C TRP A 318 -12.34 -17.69 3.65
N VAL A 319 -12.58 -16.49 3.12
CA VAL A 319 -12.83 -15.28 3.93
C VAL A 319 -14.13 -15.41 4.74
N ILE A 320 -15.17 -16.01 4.17
CA ILE A 320 -16.46 -16.22 4.87
C ILE A 320 -16.29 -17.11 6.11
N PRO A 321 -15.81 -18.37 6.02
CA PRO A 321 -15.62 -19.20 7.20
C PRO A 321 -14.54 -18.66 8.13
N ALA A 322 -13.46 -18.06 7.61
CA ALA A 322 -12.43 -17.44 8.45
C ALA A 322 -12.99 -16.30 9.31
N ALA A 323 -14.02 -15.60 8.85
CA ALA A 323 -14.73 -14.58 9.63
C ALA A 323 -15.70 -15.18 10.66
N TYR A 324 -16.51 -16.17 10.29
CA TYR A 324 -17.59 -16.66 11.17
C TYR A 324 -17.16 -17.78 12.12
N LEU A 325 -16.44 -18.79 11.64
CA LEU A 325 -16.16 -20.03 12.37
C LEU A 325 -15.42 -19.80 13.70
N PRO A 326 -14.40 -18.93 13.78
CA PRO A 326 -13.76 -18.56 15.05
C PRO A 326 -14.69 -18.04 16.14
N ARG A 327 -15.68 -17.24 15.75
CA ARG A 327 -16.60 -16.53 16.65
C ARG A 327 -17.81 -17.41 17.02
N LEU A 328 -18.11 -18.41 16.20
CA LEU A 328 -19.02 -19.51 16.52
C LEU A 328 -18.44 -20.45 17.57
N LEU A 329 -17.16 -20.83 17.43
CA LEU A 329 -16.50 -21.82 18.30
C LEU A 329 -16.02 -21.24 19.65
N SER A 330 -15.85 -19.92 19.77
CA SER A 330 -15.33 -19.29 20.99
C SER A 330 -16.20 -18.12 21.46
N SER A 331 -16.93 -18.33 22.57
CA SER A 331 -17.72 -17.28 23.22
C SER A 331 -16.85 -16.11 23.72
N LYS A 332 -15.66 -16.42 24.26
CA LYS A 332 -14.67 -15.41 24.70
C LYS A 332 -14.23 -14.50 23.55
N LEU A 333 -14.08 -15.06 22.35
CA LEU A 333 -13.70 -14.29 21.17
C LEU A 333 -14.84 -13.38 20.71
N ARG A 334 -16.09 -13.86 20.74
CA ARG A 334 -17.27 -13.08 20.37
C ARG A 334 -17.48 -11.85 21.26
N MET A 335 -17.16 -11.97 22.55
CA MET A 335 -17.21 -10.85 23.49
C MET A 335 -16.10 -9.81 23.24
N ARG A 336 -14.91 -10.24 22.80
CA ARG A 336 -13.75 -9.34 22.60
C ARG A 336 -13.71 -8.73 21.20
N ASP A 337 -14.29 -9.40 20.21
CA ASP A 337 -14.29 -8.99 18.82
C ASP A 337 -15.63 -9.38 18.15
N PRO A 338 -16.60 -8.46 18.06
CA PRO A 338 -17.92 -8.74 17.53
C PRO A 338 -17.87 -9.24 16.07
N ILE A 339 -18.94 -9.92 15.66
CA ILE A 339 -19.03 -10.48 14.32
C ILE A 339 -19.08 -9.32 13.32
N PRO A 340 -18.16 -9.27 12.34
CA PRO A 340 -18.20 -8.22 11.33
C PRO A 340 -19.47 -8.34 10.50
N SER A 341 -19.98 -7.21 10.02
CA SER A 341 -21.11 -7.17 9.11
C SER A 341 -20.80 -7.98 7.85
N TRP A 342 -21.82 -8.62 7.26
CA TRP A 342 -21.63 -9.41 6.05
C TRP A 342 -21.14 -8.53 4.88
N GLN A 343 -21.48 -7.24 4.88
CA GLN A 343 -21.00 -6.27 3.90
C GLN A 343 -19.47 -6.08 3.99
N ASN A 344 -18.92 -6.01 5.21
CA ASN A 344 -17.47 -5.89 5.41
C ASN A 344 -16.74 -7.14 4.92
N ILE A 345 -17.30 -8.32 5.18
CA ILE A 345 -16.76 -9.61 4.71
C ILE A 345 -16.81 -9.67 3.17
N ALA A 346 -17.89 -9.19 2.55
CA ALA A 346 -18.02 -9.14 1.10
C ALA A 346 -16.96 -8.24 0.45
N ILE A 347 -16.69 -7.06 1.02
CA ILE A 347 -15.60 -6.18 0.55
C ILE A 347 -14.26 -6.88 0.65
N VAL A 348 -13.90 -7.43 1.82
CA VAL A 348 -12.60 -8.09 2.01
C VAL A 348 -12.44 -9.28 1.05
N SER A 349 -13.52 -10.02 0.80
CA SER A 349 -13.55 -11.13 -0.17
C SER A 349 -13.36 -10.66 -1.61
N TRP A 350 -13.90 -9.49 -1.98
CA TRP A 350 -13.81 -8.95 -3.34
C TRP A 350 -12.53 -8.14 -3.61
N ALA A 351 -11.90 -7.59 -2.57
CA ALA A 351 -10.74 -6.69 -2.66
C ALA A 351 -9.39 -7.38 -2.96
N GLY A 352 -9.40 -8.62 -3.47
CA GLY A 352 -8.19 -9.40 -3.73
C GLY A 352 -7.55 -9.15 -5.09
N MET A 353 -7.26 -7.90 -5.46
CA MET A 353 -6.58 -7.62 -6.74
C MET A 353 -5.16 -8.19 -6.74
N ARG A 354 -4.62 -8.69 -7.87
CA ARG A 354 -3.24 -9.17 -7.94
C ARG A 354 -2.37 -8.10 -8.61
N GLY A 355 -1.10 -8.06 -8.23
CA GLY A 355 -0.23 -6.95 -8.59
C GLY A 355 1.16 -7.34 -9.07
N VAL A 356 2.08 -6.41 -8.82
CA VAL A 356 3.46 -6.39 -9.31
C VAL A 356 4.25 -7.65 -8.97
N VAL A 357 4.11 -8.10 -7.73
CA VAL A 357 4.94 -9.17 -7.17
C VAL A 357 4.67 -10.49 -7.88
N SER A 358 3.40 -10.77 -8.19
CA SER A 358 3.00 -11.91 -9.02
C SER A 358 3.64 -11.86 -10.40
N LEU A 359 3.67 -10.70 -11.05
CA LEU A 359 4.27 -10.58 -12.38
C LEU A 359 5.78 -10.81 -12.35
N ALA A 360 6.48 -10.20 -11.38
CA ALA A 360 7.92 -10.40 -11.20
C ALA A 360 8.28 -11.85 -10.87
N ALA A 361 7.51 -12.47 -9.98
CA ALA A 361 7.60 -13.89 -9.65
C ALA A 361 7.42 -14.79 -10.86
N ALA A 362 6.48 -14.46 -11.76
CA ALA A 362 6.29 -15.20 -12.99
C ALA A 362 7.50 -15.11 -13.93
N PHE A 363 8.13 -13.93 -14.06
CA PHE A 363 9.33 -13.77 -14.88
C PHE A 363 10.60 -14.32 -14.26
N ALA A 364 10.64 -14.43 -12.94
CA ALA A 364 11.76 -15.03 -12.19
C ALA A 364 11.88 -16.54 -12.43
N LEU A 365 10.88 -17.18 -13.03
CA LEU A 365 10.96 -18.59 -13.41
C LEU A 365 12.15 -18.82 -14.36
N PRO A 366 13.03 -19.78 -14.03
CA PRO A 366 14.22 -20.03 -14.83
C PRO A 366 13.84 -20.43 -16.25
N LEU A 367 14.68 -20.06 -17.22
CA LEU A 367 14.46 -20.41 -18.63
C LEU A 367 14.75 -21.90 -18.88
N ALA A 368 15.75 -22.46 -18.18
CA ALA A 368 16.17 -23.84 -18.27
C ALA A 368 16.39 -24.44 -16.88
N LEU A 369 16.17 -25.74 -16.77
CA LEU A 369 16.50 -26.58 -15.63
C LEU A 369 18.00 -26.90 -15.61
N SER A 370 18.49 -27.48 -14.52
CA SER A 370 19.90 -27.84 -14.32
C SER A 370 20.43 -28.83 -15.35
N ASP A 371 19.54 -29.58 -16.00
CA ASP A 371 19.81 -30.55 -17.06
C ASP A 371 19.80 -29.91 -18.47
N GLY A 372 19.61 -28.60 -18.57
CA GLY A 372 19.54 -27.85 -19.83
C GLY A 372 18.19 -27.92 -20.55
N SER A 373 17.21 -28.64 -20.00
CA SER A 373 15.86 -28.71 -20.56
C SER A 373 15.07 -27.43 -20.27
N SER A 374 14.16 -27.03 -21.17
CA SER A 374 13.31 -25.85 -20.96
C SER A 374 12.37 -26.03 -19.77
N PHE A 375 12.10 -24.95 -19.03
CA PHE A 375 11.16 -25.01 -17.92
C PHE A 375 9.76 -25.44 -18.39
N PRO A 376 9.20 -26.53 -17.83
CA PRO A 376 7.96 -27.12 -18.32
C PRO A 376 6.78 -26.18 -18.11
N GLY A 377 6.09 -25.84 -19.20
CA GLY A 377 4.88 -25.03 -19.17
C GLY A 377 5.09 -23.56 -18.80
N ARG A 378 6.32 -23.03 -18.88
CA ARG A 378 6.63 -21.63 -18.52
C ARG A 378 5.72 -20.60 -19.19
N ASP A 379 5.48 -20.77 -20.49
CA ASP A 379 4.66 -19.82 -21.26
C ASP A 379 3.19 -19.85 -20.83
N TYR A 380 2.67 -21.03 -20.47
CA TYR A 380 1.34 -21.17 -19.86
C TYR A 380 1.29 -20.49 -18.49
N ILE A 381 2.32 -20.65 -17.65
CA ILE A 381 2.37 -20.00 -16.33
C ILE A 381 2.38 -18.48 -16.47
N LEU A 382 3.19 -17.94 -17.37
CA LEU A 382 3.24 -16.50 -17.66
C LEU A 382 1.86 -16.00 -18.14
N PHE A 383 1.22 -16.72 -19.05
CA PHE A 383 -0.09 -16.37 -19.56
C PHE A 383 -1.18 -16.40 -18.49
N PHE A 384 -1.23 -17.44 -17.66
CA PHE A 384 -2.23 -17.53 -16.59
C PHE A 384 -1.98 -16.52 -15.48
N ALA A 385 -0.73 -16.32 -15.07
CA ALA A 385 -0.38 -15.30 -14.08
C ALA A 385 -0.80 -13.91 -14.57
N PHE A 386 -0.49 -13.57 -15.81
CA PHE A 386 -0.92 -12.32 -16.41
C PHE A 386 -2.45 -12.21 -16.48
N SER A 387 -3.12 -13.25 -16.98
CA SER A 387 -4.58 -13.26 -17.11
C SER A 387 -5.27 -13.04 -15.76
N VAL A 388 -4.75 -13.64 -14.69
CA VAL A 388 -5.24 -13.43 -13.33
C VAL A 388 -5.01 -12.00 -12.86
N ILE A 389 -3.79 -11.46 -13.03
CA ILE A 389 -3.46 -10.07 -12.66
C ILE A 389 -4.39 -9.10 -13.40
N PHE A 390 -4.46 -9.22 -14.71
CA PHE A 390 -5.26 -8.35 -15.57
C PHE A 390 -6.77 -8.44 -15.23
N THR A 391 -7.29 -9.66 -15.12
CA THR A 391 -8.71 -9.88 -14.80
C THR A 391 -9.03 -9.33 -13.43
N THR A 392 -8.23 -9.62 -12.41
CA THR A 392 -8.53 -9.18 -11.05
C THR A 392 -8.40 -7.67 -10.90
N LEU A 393 -7.37 -7.06 -11.48
CA LEU A 393 -7.15 -5.62 -11.42
C LEU A 393 -8.26 -4.84 -12.17
N ILE A 394 -8.67 -5.28 -13.36
CA ILE A 394 -9.71 -4.58 -14.13
C ILE A 394 -11.10 -4.93 -13.61
N LEU A 395 -11.43 -6.22 -13.50
CA LEU A 395 -12.77 -6.65 -13.09
C LEU A 395 -13.04 -6.21 -11.65
N GLN A 396 -12.19 -6.60 -10.69
CA GLN A 396 -12.43 -6.26 -9.28
C GLN A 396 -12.20 -4.77 -9.05
N GLY A 397 -11.21 -4.15 -9.69
CA GLY A 397 -10.97 -2.71 -9.55
C GLY A 397 -12.14 -1.83 -10.05
N LEU A 398 -12.77 -2.18 -11.16
CA LEU A 398 -13.92 -1.40 -11.68
C LEU A 398 -15.21 -1.69 -10.90
N THR A 399 -15.38 -2.92 -10.41
CA THR A 399 -16.61 -3.33 -9.71
C THR A 399 -16.59 -3.04 -8.21
N LEU A 400 -15.41 -2.95 -7.57
CA LEU A 400 -15.29 -2.67 -6.13
C LEU A 400 -15.94 -1.33 -5.72
N PRO A 401 -15.75 -0.20 -6.45
CA PRO A 401 -16.46 1.05 -6.13
C PRO A 401 -17.98 0.91 -6.19
N LEU A 402 -18.50 0.18 -7.18
CA LEU A 402 -19.93 -0.06 -7.34
C LEU A 402 -20.47 -0.94 -6.21
N LEU A 403 -19.72 -1.96 -5.82
CA LEU A 403 -20.05 -2.84 -4.71
C LEU A 403 -20.12 -2.07 -3.38
N ILE A 404 -19.12 -1.23 -3.08
CA ILE A 404 -19.08 -0.41 -1.87
C ILE A 404 -20.31 0.52 -1.81
N ARG A 405 -20.60 1.23 -2.90
CA ARG A 405 -21.77 2.13 -2.98
C ARG A 405 -23.10 1.38 -2.83
N LYS A 406 -23.22 0.22 -3.46
CA LYS A 406 -24.45 -0.60 -3.41
C LYS A 406 -24.70 -1.19 -2.01
N LEU A 407 -23.63 -1.55 -1.29
CA LEU A 407 -23.72 -2.07 0.07
C LEU A 407 -23.96 -0.98 1.12
N GLY A 408 -23.86 0.30 0.75
CA GLY A 408 -24.08 1.43 1.65
C GLY A 408 -23.09 1.51 2.80
N ILE A 409 -21.86 0.99 2.62
CA ILE A 409 -20.83 1.06 3.65
C ILE A 409 -20.28 2.48 3.69
N THR A 410 -20.51 3.16 4.79
CA THR A 410 -19.93 4.46 5.13
C THR A 410 -18.95 4.31 6.27
N HIS A 411 -18.24 5.40 6.57
CA HIS A 411 -17.37 5.51 7.74
C HIS A 411 -18.16 5.17 9.00
N ASP A 412 -17.57 4.38 9.91
CA ASP A 412 -18.17 4.01 11.19
C ASP A 412 -17.93 5.07 12.28
N GLY A 413 -17.19 6.14 11.98
CA GLY A 413 -16.95 7.27 12.87
C GLY A 413 -16.04 6.96 14.07
N GLU A 414 -15.66 5.69 14.28
CA GLU A 414 -14.83 5.29 15.44
C GLU A 414 -13.48 6.01 15.46
N ALA A 415 -12.85 6.19 14.29
CA ALA A 415 -11.57 6.88 14.19
C ALA A 415 -11.72 8.39 14.41
N ASP A 416 -12.75 9.01 13.85
CA ASP A 416 -13.04 10.43 14.03
C ASP A 416 -13.32 10.73 15.51
N GLU A 417 -14.03 9.85 16.20
CA GLU A 417 -14.31 9.95 17.63
C GLU A 417 -13.06 9.75 18.50
N GLU A 418 -12.21 8.76 18.16
CA GLU A 418 -10.93 8.55 18.84
C GLU A 418 -10.00 9.76 18.67
N GLU A 419 -9.91 10.31 17.46
CA GLU A 419 -9.15 11.52 17.16
C GLU A 419 -9.70 12.73 17.93
N ARG A 420 -11.01 12.96 17.89
CA ARG A 420 -11.67 14.06 18.59
C ARG A 420 -11.41 13.99 20.09
N ARG A 421 -11.56 12.81 20.69
CA ARG A 421 -11.27 12.59 22.12
C ARG A 421 -9.82 12.87 22.46
N ALA A 422 -8.88 12.39 21.65
CA ALA A 422 -7.45 12.65 21.84
C ALA A 422 -7.11 14.14 21.71
N ARG A 423 -7.70 14.83 20.71
CA ARG A 423 -7.55 16.28 20.53
C ARG A 423 -8.10 17.05 21.72
N LEU A 424 -9.27 16.68 22.24
CA LEU A 424 -9.84 17.32 23.44
C LEU A 424 -8.91 17.17 24.65
N GLU A 425 -8.43 15.96 24.91
CA GLU A 425 -7.51 15.70 26.03
C GLU A 425 -6.20 16.49 25.88
N ALA A 426 -5.62 16.53 24.67
CA ALA A 426 -4.41 17.30 24.39
C ALA A 426 -4.59 18.81 24.54
N ASN A 427 -5.70 19.38 24.05
CA ASN A 427 -5.98 20.81 24.19
C ASN A 427 -6.26 21.17 25.67
N ASN A 428 -6.98 20.32 26.41
CA ASN A 428 -7.20 20.52 27.84
C ASN A 428 -5.88 20.49 28.64
N ALA A 429 -4.98 19.56 28.33
CA ALA A 429 -3.65 19.52 28.94
C ALA A 429 -2.83 20.79 28.64
N ALA A 430 -2.95 21.34 27.43
CA ALA A 430 -2.33 22.62 27.09
C ALA A 430 -2.92 23.80 27.90
N ILE A 431 -4.25 23.86 28.05
CA ILE A 431 -4.92 24.88 28.88
C ILE A 431 -4.47 24.80 30.35
N GLU A 432 -4.32 23.58 30.89
CA GLU A 432 -3.80 23.37 32.24
C GLU A 432 -2.36 23.90 32.38
N LEU A 433 -1.49 23.60 31.41
CA LEU A 433 -0.11 24.10 31.39
C LEU A 433 -0.07 25.64 31.29
N ILE A 434 -0.87 26.24 30.39
CA ILE A 434 -0.98 27.70 30.24
C ILE A 434 -1.44 28.34 31.57
N GLY A 435 -2.37 27.70 32.29
CA GLY A 435 -2.79 28.11 33.63
C GLY A 435 -1.65 28.10 34.66
N LYS A 436 -0.82 27.05 34.66
CA LYS A 436 0.38 26.96 35.52
C LYS A 436 1.42 28.03 35.18
N LEU A 437 1.66 28.28 33.89
CA LEU A 437 2.60 29.31 33.43
C LEU A 437 2.11 30.72 33.77
N ARG A 438 0.79 30.97 33.73
CA ARG A 438 0.21 32.23 34.23
C ARG A 438 0.57 32.49 35.68
N ALA A 439 0.47 31.46 36.53
CA ALA A 439 0.76 31.57 37.96
C ALA A 439 2.25 31.77 38.26
N SER A 440 3.14 31.28 37.39
CA SER A 440 4.60 31.45 37.53
C SER A 440 5.08 32.88 37.23
N GLY A 441 4.31 33.66 36.47
CA GLY A 441 4.69 35.01 36.04
C GLY A 441 5.82 35.08 35.00
N GLU A 442 6.23 33.95 34.42
CA GLU A 442 7.33 33.86 33.45
C GLU A 442 7.00 34.54 32.10
N PHE A 443 5.72 34.62 31.74
CA PHE A 443 5.22 35.21 30.49
C PHE A 443 4.26 36.37 30.76
N SER A 444 4.17 37.30 29.80
CA SER A 444 3.23 38.42 29.92
C SER A 444 1.76 37.94 29.95
N SER A 445 0.93 38.61 30.74
CA SER A 445 -0.49 38.22 30.89
C SER A 445 -1.26 38.24 29.58
N ASP A 446 -0.98 39.23 28.71
CA ASP A 446 -1.61 39.34 27.38
C ASP A 446 -1.25 38.15 26.47
N THR A 447 0.01 37.72 26.46
CA THR A 447 0.44 36.56 25.67
C THR A 447 -0.22 35.27 26.16
N VAL A 448 -0.31 35.09 27.48
CA VAL A 448 -0.95 33.93 28.11
C VAL A 448 -2.46 33.93 27.82
N ASP A 449 -3.13 35.07 27.97
CA ASP A 449 -4.58 35.20 27.74
C ASP A 449 -4.93 34.98 26.26
N ARG A 450 -4.13 35.51 25.33
CA ARG A 450 -4.32 35.29 23.89
C ARG A 450 -4.16 33.83 23.50
N LEU A 451 -3.10 33.16 24.00
CA LEU A 451 -2.89 31.74 23.71
C LEU A 451 -3.98 30.88 24.36
N ARG A 452 -4.40 31.22 25.58
CA ARG A 452 -5.50 30.51 26.26
C ARG A 452 -6.80 30.59 25.45
N ALA A 453 -7.18 31.79 24.99
CA ALA A 453 -8.37 31.99 24.18
C ALA A 453 -8.37 31.13 22.91
N GLU A 454 -7.21 30.99 22.25
CA GLU A 454 -7.06 30.12 21.07
C GLU A 454 -7.32 28.64 21.40
N TYR A 455 -6.85 28.15 22.55
CA TYR A 455 -7.09 26.77 22.97
C TYR A 455 -8.53 26.55 23.47
N ASP A 456 -9.11 27.52 24.17
CA ASP A 456 -10.50 27.47 24.62
C ASP A 456 -11.45 27.40 23.42
N GLU A 457 -11.22 28.19 22.37
CA GLU A 457 -11.99 28.14 21.11
C GLU A 457 -11.89 26.76 20.44
N ARG A 458 -10.69 26.16 20.40
CA ARG A 458 -10.51 24.80 19.85
C ARG A 458 -11.28 23.74 20.63
N VAL A 459 -11.33 23.85 21.96
CA VAL A 459 -12.08 22.90 22.81
C VAL A 459 -13.59 23.07 22.60
N GLU A 460 -14.08 24.30 22.58
CA GLU A 460 -15.50 24.61 22.33
C GLU A 460 -15.96 24.03 21.00
N GLN A 461 -15.19 24.24 19.93
CA GLN A 461 -15.49 23.68 18.62
C GLN A 461 -15.51 22.14 18.62
N LEU A 462 -14.51 21.48 19.24
CA LEU A 462 -14.47 20.02 19.35
C LEU A 462 -15.61 19.43 20.19
N GLN A 463 -16.18 20.21 21.13
CA GLN A 463 -17.35 19.85 21.91
C GLN A 463 -18.64 20.01 21.10
N LEU A 464 -18.80 21.13 20.38
CA LEU A 464 -19.92 21.33 19.45
C LEU A 464 -19.97 20.22 18.39
N CYS A 465 -18.80 19.78 17.90
CA CYS A 465 -18.69 18.62 17.02
C CYS A 465 -19.21 17.31 17.62
N ALA A 466 -19.12 17.15 18.94
CA ALA A 466 -19.60 15.95 19.62
C ALA A 466 -21.13 15.89 19.63
N GLU A 467 -21.78 17.05 19.70
CA GLU A 467 -23.22 17.18 19.76
C GLU A 467 -23.85 17.12 18.36
N ASN A 468 -23.19 17.69 17.34
CA ASN A 468 -23.60 17.64 15.93
C ASN A 468 -22.47 17.15 15.01
N PRO A 469 -22.37 15.82 14.75
CA PRO A 469 -21.34 15.25 13.88
C PRO A 469 -21.38 15.77 12.44
N ASP A 470 -22.55 16.14 11.92
CA ASP A 470 -22.72 16.63 10.54
C ASP A 470 -22.10 18.01 10.30
N ASP A 471 -21.94 18.82 11.36
CA ASP A 471 -21.28 20.15 11.28
C ASP A 471 -19.75 20.04 11.27
N CYS A 472 -19.19 18.87 11.60
CA CYS A 472 -17.76 18.68 11.79
C CYS A 472 -17.10 17.82 10.72
N ARG A 473 -17.22 18.28 9.47
CA ARG A 473 -16.38 17.79 8.38
C ARG A 473 -14.97 18.41 8.37
N GLY A 474 -14.30 18.41 9.52
CA GLY A 474 -12.84 18.27 9.57
C GLY A 474 -12.00 19.44 10.09
N GLU A 475 -12.51 20.62 10.42
CA GLU A 475 -11.63 21.77 10.66
C GLU A 475 -12.14 22.74 11.74
N ILE A 476 -11.18 23.42 12.40
CA ILE A 476 -11.30 24.40 13.51
C ILE A 476 -12.04 25.69 13.05
N ALA A 477 -12.78 25.63 11.95
CA ALA A 477 -13.47 26.75 11.35
C ALA A 477 -14.69 26.26 10.58
N THR A 478 -15.84 26.91 10.79
CA THR A 478 -17.05 26.68 10.00
C THR A 478 -16.71 26.79 8.50
N PRO A 479 -17.31 25.98 7.61
CA PRO A 479 -17.03 26.03 6.17
C PRO A 479 -17.13 27.43 5.54
N GLN A 480 -17.90 28.33 6.14
CA GLN A 480 -18.01 29.74 5.75
C GLN A 480 -16.75 30.56 6.08
N TYR A 481 -16.18 30.39 7.28
CA TYR A 481 -14.97 31.11 7.70
C TYR A 481 -13.76 30.71 6.87
N GLN A 482 -13.61 29.43 6.55
CA GLN A 482 -12.54 28.94 5.68
C GLN A 482 -12.65 29.48 4.26
N ARG A 483 -13.87 29.55 3.71
CA ARG A 483 -14.08 30.15 2.38
C ARG A 483 -13.61 31.60 2.38
N LEU A 484 -13.97 32.36 3.42
CA LEU A 484 -13.54 33.74 3.58
C LEU A 484 -12.02 33.86 3.72
N GLN A 485 -11.38 33.03 4.55
CA GLN A 485 -9.92 33.02 4.69
C GLN A 485 -9.21 32.61 3.39
N ARG A 486 -9.71 31.63 2.65
CA ARG A 486 -9.15 31.23 1.34
C ARG A 486 -9.28 32.37 0.33
N GLU A 487 -10.38 33.11 0.33
CA GLU A 487 -10.53 34.30 -0.50
C GLU A 487 -9.54 35.41 -0.11
N ALA A 488 -9.34 35.65 1.19
CA ALA A 488 -8.36 36.61 1.69
C ALA A 488 -6.91 36.22 1.29
N LEU A 489 -6.51 34.96 1.50
CA LEU A 489 -5.19 34.45 1.10
C LEU A 489 -4.97 34.54 -0.41
N ARG A 490 -6.01 34.27 -1.23
CA ARG A 490 -5.94 34.47 -2.68
C ARG A 490 -5.68 35.94 -3.04
N ALA A 491 -6.35 36.87 -2.37
CA ALA A 491 -6.15 38.30 -2.58
C ALA A 491 -4.73 38.75 -2.15
N GLU A 492 -4.21 38.25 -1.03
CA GLU A 492 -2.82 38.49 -0.60
C GLU A 492 -1.83 37.97 -1.64
N ARG A 493 -1.99 36.71 -2.10
CA ARG A 493 -1.11 36.09 -3.10
C ARG A 493 -1.11 36.88 -4.41
N GLN A 494 -2.28 37.29 -4.90
CA GLN A 494 -2.39 38.13 -6.10
C GLN A 494 -1.68 39.47 -5.92
N THR A 495 -1.81 40.09 -4.74
CA THR A 495 -1.16 41.37 -4.42
C THR A 495 0.35 41.23 -4.41
N ILE A 496 0.90 40.19 -3.79
CA ILE A 496 2.34 39.96 -3.73
C ILE A 496 2.91 39.64 -5.12
N ILE A 497 2.20 38.86 -5.93
CA ILE A 497 2.58 38.61 -7.34
C ILE A 497 2.60 39.94 -8.13
N ARG A 498 1.59 40.79 -7.93
CA ARG A 498 1.55 42.13 -8.54
C ARG A 498 2.76 42.97 -8.12
N LEU A 499 3.06 43.05 -6.82
CA LEU A 499 4.23 43.78 -6.30
C LEU A 499 5.55 43.27 -6.88
N ARG A 500 5.69 41.95 -7.11
CA ARG A 500 6.85 41.38 -7.80
C ARG A 500 6.90 41.79 -9.27
N ASN A 501 5.78 41.72 -9.98
CA ASN A 501 5.69 42.10 -11.39
C ASN A 501 5.96 43.60 -11.60
N GLU A 502 5.57 44.44 -10.63
CA GLU A 502 5.87 45.87 -10.55
C GLU A 502 7.29 46.17 -10.05
N ARG A 503 8.10 45.13 -9.76
CA ARG A 503 9.49 45.22 -9.27
C ARG A 503 9.63 45.94 -7.91
N VAL A 504 8.56 46.01 -7.12
CA VAL A 504 8.60 46.54 -5.74
C VAL A 504 9.31 45.57 -4.80
N ILE A 505 9.16 44.26 -5.04
CA ILE A 505 9.84 43.20 -4.29
C ILE A 505 10.63 42.29 -5.24
N ASN A 506 11.70 41.66 -4.71
CA ASN A 506 12.49 40.68 -5.44
C ASN A 506 11.95 39.24 -5.27
N ASP A 507 12.48 38.30 -6.06
CA ASP A 507 12.03 36.90 -6.03
C ASP A 507 12.32 36.18 -4.70
N ASP A 508 13.34 36.61 -3.95
CA ASP A 508 13.62 36.06 -2.62
C ASP A 508 12.57 36.45 -1.59
N ALA A 509 12.16 37.72 -1.59
CA ALA A 509 11.05 38.20 -0.76
C ALA A 509 9.74 37.51 -1.16
N LEU A 510 9.47 37.36 -2.46
CA LEU A 510 8.33 36.60 -2.95
C LEU A 510 8.33 35.17 -2.41
N ARG A 511 9.45 34.42 -2.54
CA ARG A 511 9.55 33.03 -2.08
C ARG A 511 9.32 32.90 -0.57
N ARG A 512 9.81 33.85 0.24
CA ARG A 512 9.58 33.85 1.69
C ARG A 512 8.12 34.08 2.03
N ILE A 513 7.51 35.12 1.47
CA ILE A 513 6.09 35.44 1.76
C ILE A 513 5.17 34.36 1.20
N GLN A 514 5.45 33.82 0.01
CA GLN A 514 4.71 32.69 -0.54
C GLN A 514 4.77 31.48 0.39
N ARG A 515 5.93 31.16 0.95
CA ARG A 515 6.03 30.07 1.93
C ARG A 515 5.14 30.30 3.15
N ASP A 516 5.03 31.53 3.65
CA ASP A 516 4.16 31.85 4.79
C ASP A 516 2.68 31.74 4.42
N LEU A 517 2.29 32.20 3.23
CA LEU A 517 0.94 32.02 2.69
C LEU A 517 0.60 30.54 2.45
N ASP A 518 1.54 29.77 1.93
CA ASP A 518 1.38 28.33 1.69
C ASP A 518 1.22 27.59 3.03
N LEU A 519 1.95 27.99 4.08
CA LEU A 519 1.77 27.47 5.44
C LEU A 519 0.41 27.83 6.04
N ALA A 520 -0.10 29.03 5.77
CA ALA A 520 -1.43 29.45 6.20
C ALA A 520 -2.55 28.69 5.44
N GLU A 521 -2.38 28.47 4.13
CA GLU A 521 -3.32 27.70 3.31
C GLU A 521 -3.32 26.20 3.67
N ALA A 522 -2.15 25.62 3.96
CA ALA A 522 -2.02 24.24 4.43
C ALA A 522 -2.76 24.02 5.76
N ARG A 523 -2.71 24.98 6.69
CA ARG A 523 -3.49 24.93 7.94
C ARG A 523 -5.00 24.94 7.73
N LEU A 524 -5.47 25.39 6.57
CA LEU A 524 -6.89 25.51 6.18
C LEU A 524 -7.39 24.43 5.24
N THR A 525 -6.53 23.50 4.85
CA THR A 525 -6.90 22.39 3.96
C THR A 525 -6.76 21.04 4.62
N GLY A 526 -6.08 20.95 5.77
CA GLY A 526 -5.94 19.72 6.54
C GLY A 526 -5.08 18.63 5.86
N ASP A 527 -4.43 18.96 4.75
CA ASP A 527 -3.57 18.07 3.94
C ASP A 527 -2.10 18.08 4.41
#